data_AF-A0AAE3VS98-F1
#
_entry.id   AF-A0AAE3VS98-F1
#
_cell.length_a   1.000
_cell.length_b   1.000
_cell.length_c   1.000
_cell.angle_alpha   90.00
_cell.angle_beta   90.00
_cell.angle_gamma   90.00
#
_symmetry.space_group_name_H-M   'P 1'
#
loop_
_entity.id
_entity.type
_entity.pdbx_description
1 polymer ?
#
loop_
_entity_poly.entity_id
_entity_poly.type
_entity_poly.pdbx_seq_one_letter_code
_entity_poly.pdbx_strand_id
1 'polypeptide(L)'
;MSAEDLPANLRLLCSYGRSISAVCRQIGINRQQFTRYLAGTSRPGLANVRRIADHFGLEDYELLMGHEAFRKLLSIRRPIAPNISELTEEIRRTLFLTSDSVEPLLKKVGYYHNYFMPLEYPGYILRGLCHVYEQNGFIVSRNLERYPRDPRVRVKKYNGIFVHTGDKIVMFERESTIGRALWLSILYPYEEDQPQLLPGLTVGVTRSSGREIACYRVVLEYLGNDIDLRQAMRGCDLYAEEDDRIDPEIRRRITCDIQPHELAFLARV
;
A
#
# COMPACT_ATOMS: atom_id res chain seq x y z
N MET A 1 25.14 -2.82 -22.55
CA MET A 1 23.75 -2.34 -22.36
C MET A 1 23.20 -1.99 -23.74
N SER A 2 22.32 -2.82 -24.31
CA SER A 2 21.87 -2.65 -25.71
C SER A 2 20.70 -1.67 -25.79
N ALA A 3 21.01 -0.39 -25.94
CA ALA A 3 20.03 0.65 -26.30
C ALA A 3 19.38 0.43 -27.69
N GLU A 4 19.67 -0.69 -28.36
CA GLU A 4 19.06 -1.16 -29.61
C GLU A 4 17.63 -1.69 -29.41
N ASP A 5 17.31 -2.22 -28.23
CA ASP A 5 15.99 -2.81 -27.94
C ASP A 5 14.93 -1.78 -27.54
N LEU A 6 15.33 -0.51 -27.34
CA LEU A 6 14.44 0.56 -26.91
C LEU A 6 13.20 0.71 -27.81
N PRO A 7 13.27 0.69 -29.16
CA PRO A 7 12.08 0.77 -30.00
C PRO A 7 11.10 -0.39 -29.75
N ALA A 8 11.61 -1.61 -29.52
CA ALA A 8 10.79 -2.77 -29.22
C ALA A 8 10.14 -2.64 -27.83
N ASN A 9 10.88 -2.14 -26.83
CA ASN A 9 10.36 -1.86 -25.50
C ASN A 9 9.25 -0.80 -25.54
N LEU A 10 9.44 0.29 -26.30
CA LEU A 10 8.44 1.35 -26.46
C LEU A 10 7.17 0.84 -27.16
N ARG A 11 7.29 -0.03 -28.17
CA ARG A 11 6.13 -0.66 -28.83
C ARG A 11 5.37 -1.56 -27.87
N LEU A 12 6.09 -2.34 -27.05
CA LEU A 12 5.48 -3.17 -26.01
C LEU A 12 4.74 -2.32 -24.97
N LEU A 13 5.32 -1.20 -24.52
CA LEU A 13 4.62 -0.29 -23.61
C LEU A 13 3.37 0.33 -24.25
N CYS A 14 3.46 0.72 -25.52
CA CYS A 14 2.33 1.31 -26.24
C CYS A 14 1.21 0.31 -26.55
N SER A 15 1.49 -1.00 -26.58
CA SER A 15 0.45 -2.01 -26.81
C SER A 15 -0.51 -2.13 -25.62
N TYR A 16 -0.09 -1.72 -24.42
CA TYR A 16 -0.97 -1.61 -23.25
C TYR A 16 -1.78 -0.31 -23.21
N GLY A 17 -1.43 0.69 -24.03
CA GLY A 17 -2.16 1.96 -24.12
C GLY A 17 -3.32 1.89 -25.14
N ARG A 18 -4.36 2.72 -24.94
CA ARG A 18 -5.52 2.81 -25.85
C ARG A 18 -5.12 3.16 -27.29
N SER A 19 -4.15 4.07 -27.45
CA SER A 19 -3.55 4.42 -28.74
C SER A 19 -2.25 5.19 -28.53
N ILE A 20 -1.33 5.13 -29.51
CA ILE A 20 -0.07 5.91 -29.49
C ILE A 20 -0.35 7.41 -29.29
N SER A 21 -1.40 7.95 -29.92
CA SER A 21 -1.79 9.35 -29.78
C SER A 21 -2.20 9.72 -28.35
N ALA A 22 -2.89 8.81 -27.64
CA ALA A 22 -3.26 9.03 -26.24
C ALA A 22 -2.03 9.04 -25.33
N VAL A 23 -1.10 8.09 -25.54
CA VAL A 23 0.17 8.02 -24.82
C VAL A 23 1.00 9.28 -25.04
N CYS A 24 1.14 9.76 -26.28
CA CYS A 24 1.90 10.98 -26.59
C CYS A 24 1.36 12.21 -25.85
N ARG A 25 0.03 12.35 -25.74
CA ARG A 25 -0.62 13.46 -25.02
C ARG A 25 -0.33 13.41 -23.52
N GLN A 26 -0.32 12.22 -22.92
CA GLN A 26 -0.07 12.05 -21.49
C GLN A 26 1.40 12.27 -21.13
N ILE A 27 2.34 11.83 -21.98
CA ILE A 27 3.78 12.05 -21.75
C ILE A 27 4.20 13.50 -22.08
N GLY A 28 3.40 14.21 -22.88
CA GLY A 28 3.75 15.56 -23.36
C GLY A 28 4.85 15.56 -24.42
N ILE A 29 4.93 14.48 -25.23
CA ILE A 29 5.88 14.37 -26.34
C ILE A 29 5.15 14.49 -27.68
N ASN A 30 5.73 15.23 -28.61
CA ASN A 30 5.18 15.37 -29.95
C ASN A 30 5.03 13.99 -30.63
N ARG A 31 3.86 13.71 -31.20
CA ARG A 31 3.55 12.41 -31.83
C ARG A 31 4.54 12.03 -32.93
N GLN A 32 4.93 12.96 -33.80
CA GLN A 32 5.88 12.66 -34.88
C GLN A 32 7.26 12.29 -34.32
N GLN A 33 7.69 12.98 -33.26
CA GLN A 33 8.93 12.67 -32.54
C GLN A 33 8.85 11.28 -31.88
N PHE A 34 7.76 10.98 -31.20
CA PHE A 34 7.55 9.69 -30.55
C PHE A 34 7.45 8.53 -31.55
N THR A 35 6.81 8.73 -32.70
CA THR A 35 6.77 7.75 -33.79
C THR A 35 8.16 7.42 -34.32
N ARG A 36 9.07 8.40 -34.40
CA ARG A 36 10.48 8.12 -34.76
C ARG A 36 11.21 7.29 -33.71
N TYR A 37 10.87 7.44 -32.42
CA TYR A 37 11.41 6.58 -31.36
C TYR A 37 10.92 5.14 -31.50
N LEU A 38 9.61 4.97 -31.75
CA LEU A 38 9.02 3.65 -32.01
C LEU A 38 9.58 2.99 -33.27
N ALA A 39 9.93 3.76 -34.29
CA ALA A 39 10.55 3.25 -35.51
C ALA A 39 12.06 2.95 -35.34
N GLY A 40 12.69 3.46 -34.28
CA GLY A 40 14.14 3.36 -34.07
C GLY A 40 14.97 4.31 -34.93
N THR A 41 14.33 5.22 -35.68
CA THR A 41 15.01 6.18 -36.57
C THR A 41 15.60 7.37 -35.82
N SER A 42 15.19 7.59 -34.57
CA SER A 42 15.83 8.54 -33.66
C SER A 42 15.77 8.01 -32.23
N ARG A 43 16.68 8.47 -31.36
CA ARG A 43 16.70 8.11 -29.95
C ARG A 43 16.18 9.27 -29.07
N PRO A 44 15.40 8.97 -28.02
CA PRO A 44 15.04 9.98 -27.04
C PRO A 44 16.29 10.44 -26.28
N GLY A 45 16.42 11.75 -26.08
CA GLY A 45 17.39 12.30 -25.14
C GLY A 45 17.02 11.95 -23.70
N LEU A 46 17.96 12.13 -22.76
CA LEU A 46 17.79 11.73 -21.36
C LEU A 46 16.52 12.30 -20.69
N ALA A 47 16.17 13.56 -20.98
CA ALA A 47 14.95 14.17 -20.46
C ALA A 47 13.66 13.48 -20.97
N ASN A 48 13.66 13.01 -22.22
CA ASN A 48 12.53 12.27 -22.79
C ASN A 48 12.52 10.83 -22.31
N VAL A 49 13.69 10.20 -22.11
CA VAL A 49 13.79 8.87 -21.47
C VAL A 49 13.13 8.91 -20.09
N ARG A 50 13.48 9.89 -19.25
CA ARG A 50 12.87 10.09 -17.93
C ARG A 50 11.38 10.28 -17.99
N ARG A 51 10.90 11.22 -18.82
CA ARG A 51 9.46 11.45 -18.98
C ARG A 51 8.69 10.20 -19.39
N ILE A 52 9.27 9.40 -20.30
CA ILE A 52 8.67 8.15 -20.75
C ILE A 52 8.68 7.13 -19.60
N ALA A 53 9.82 6.97 -18.92
CA ALA A 53 9.98 6.04 -17.81
C ALA A 53 9.02 6.39 -16.64
N ASP A 54 8.97 7.66 -16.23
CA ASP A 54 8.07 8.20 -15.20
C ASP A 54 6.60 7.93 -15.53
N HIS A 55 6.20 8.16 -16.78
CA HIS A 55 4.82 7.92 -17.22
C HIS A 55 4.41 6.44 -17.09
N PHE A 56 5.33 5.52 -17.35
CA PHE A 56 5.08 4.08 -17.25
C PHE A 56 5.46 3.48 -15.88
N GLY A 57 5.90 4.29 -14.91
CA GLY A 57 6.32 3.82 -13.59
C GLY A 57 7.55 2.91 -13.64
N LEU A 58 8.50 3.25 -14.52
CA LEU A 58 9.76 2.55 -14.74
C LEU A 58 10.94 3.46 -14.39
N GLU A 59 12.08 2.85 -14.08
CA GLU A 59 13.36 3.55 -13.98
C GLU A 59 14.04 3.70 -15.36
N ASP A 60 14.89 4.71 -15.53
CA ASP A 60 15.63 4.99 -16.78
C ASP A 60 16.36 3.73 -17.32
N TYR A 61 16.97 2.96 -16.41
CA TYR A 61 17.71 1.75 -16.77
C TYR A 61 16.80 0.56 -17.12
N GLU A 62 15.58 0.50 -16.57
CA GLU A 62 14.60 -0.54 -16.90
C GLU A 62 14.11 -0.36 -18.33
N LEU A 63 13.87 0.88 -18.77
CA LEU A 63 13.44 1.18 -20.14
C LEU A 63 14.50 0.79 -21.20
N LEU A 64 15.77 0.89 -20.83
CA LEU A 64 16.94 0.66 -21.69
C LEU A 64 17.49 -0.78 -21.62
N MET A 65 16.83 -1.67 -20.89
CA MET A 65 17.26 -3.06 -20.79
C MET A 65 16.91 -3.87 -22.05
N GLY A 66 17.52 -5.05 -22.19
CA GLY A 66 17.26 -5.93 -23.34
C GLY A 66 15.79 -6.40 -23.40
N HIS A 67 15.26 -6.56 -24.62
CA HIS A 67 13.81 -6.73 -24.84
C HIS A 67 13.20 -7.93 -24.10
N GLU A 68 13.89 -9.07 -24.10
CA GLU A 68 13.46 -10.29 -23.40
C GLU A 68 13.38 -10.09 -21.88
N ALA A 69 14.38 -9.42 -21.29
CA ALA A 69 14.38 -9.12 -19.87
C ALA A 69 13.30 -8.10 -19.51
N PHE A 70 13.08 -7.10 -20.38
CA PHE A 70 12.04 -6.10 -20.24
C PHE A 70 10.63 -6.71 -20.27
N ARG A 71 10.39 -7.63 -21.21
CA ARG A 71 9.11 -8.35 -21.32
C ARG A 71 8.80 -9.19 -20.08
N LYS A 72 9.79 -9.86 -19.49
CA LYS A 72 9.65 -10.61 -18.23
C LYS A 72 9.36 -9.70 -17.04
N LEU A 73 9.90 -8.48 -17.02
CA LEU A 73 9.62 -7.49 -16.00
C LEU A 73 8.17 -6.97 -16.11
N LEU A 74 7.70 -6.70 -17.33
CA LEU A 74 6.35 -6.20 -17.59
C LEU A 74 5.25 -7.25 -17.45
N SER A 75 5.51 -8.54 -17.73
CA SER A 75 4.52 -9.60 -17.51
C SER A 75 4.08 -9.70 -16.04
N ILE A 76 4.94 -9.27 -15.12
CA ILE A 76 4.68 -9.18 -13.69
C ILE A 76 3.91 -7.88 -13.33
N ARG A 77 3.88 -6.87 -14.22
CA ARG A 77 3.34 -5.52 -13.98
C ARG A 77 2.27 -5.09 -15.00
N ARG A 78 1.45 -6.00 -15.56
CA ARG A 78 0.41 -5.64 -16.55
C ARG A 78 -0.41 -4.41 -16.07
N PRO A 79 -0.45 -3.31 -16.86
CA PRO A 79 -1.33 -2.19 -16.55
C PRO A 79 -2.78 -2.64 -16.64
N ILE A 80 -3.57 -2.34 -15.61
CA ILE A 80 -5.02 -2.56 -15.62
C ILE A 80 -5.62 -1.57 -16.64
N ALA A 81 -6.49 -2.06 -17.52
CA ALA A 81 -6.98 -1.44 -18.75
C ALA A 81 -7.67 -0.05 -18.56
N PRO A 82 -7.85 0.75 -19.64
CA PRO A 82 -8.16 2.19 -19.57
C PRO A 82 -9.62 2.57 -19.28
N ASN A 83 -10.53 1.63 -19.01
CA ASN A 83 -11.91 1.93 -18.63
C ASN A 83 -12.02 2.10 -17.11
N ILE A 84 -11.39 3.16 -16.60
CA ILE A 84 -11.38 3.50 -15.17
C ILE A 84 -12.83 3.57 -14.64
N SER A 85 -13.77 4.13 -15.40
CA SER A 85 -15.16 4.29 -14.94
C SER A 85 -15.91 2.98 -14.72
N GLU A 86 -15.77 2.00 -15.62
CA GLU A 86 -16.44 0.69 -15.48
C GLU A 86 -15.78 -0.14 -14.37
N LEU A 87 -14.43 -0.06 -14.29
CA LEU A 87 -13.67 -0.67 -13.21
C LEU A 87 -14.02 -0.06 -11.84
N THR A 88 -14.24 1.26 -11.77
CA THR A 88 -14.64 1.94 -10.54
C THR A 88 -16.01 1.47 -10.07
N GLU A 89 -17.00 1.30 -10.96
CA GLU A 89 -18.32 0.81 -10.56
C GLU A 89 -18.29 -0.68 -10.16
N GLU A 90 -17.50 -1.50 -10.86
CA GLU A 90 -17.33 -2.92 -10.49
C GLU A 90 -16.62 -3.08 -9.13
N ILE A 91 -15.55 -2.31 -8.89
CA ILE A 91 -14.88 -2.25 -7.59
C ILE A 91 -15.86 -1.75 -6.52
N ARG A 92 -16.66 -0.71 -6.83
CA ARG A 92 -17.65 -0.18 -5.90
C ARG A 92 -18.68 -1.25 -5.52
N ARG A 93 -19.22 -1.98 -6.49
CA ARG A 93 -20.17 -3.09 -6.26
C ARG A 93 -19.56 -4.24 -5.47
N THR A 94 -18.29 -4.56 -5.75
CA THR A 94 -17.60 -5.69 -5.12
C THR A 94 -17.22 -5.38 -3.67
N LEU A 95 -16.74 -4.16 -3.41
CA LEU A 95 -16.27 -3.75 -2.09
C LEU A 95 -17.39 -3.17 -1.22
N PHE A 96 -18.42 -2.56 -1.80
CA PHE A 96 -19.50 -1.89 -1.08
C PHE A 96 -20.84 -2.52 -1.48
N LEU A 97 -21.19 -3.61 -0.79
CA LEU A 97 -22.39 -4.41 -1.06
C LEU A 97 -23.69 -3.60 -0.94
N THR A 98 -23.71 -2.56 -0.10
CA THR A 98 -24.84 -1.64 0.11
C THR A 98 -24.34 -0.22 0.46
N SER A 99 -25.14 0.81 0.18
CA SER A 99 -24.86 2.20 0.61
C SER A 99 -24.71 2.33 2.13
N ASP A 100 -25.46 1.50 2.89
CA ASP A 100 -25.45 1.47 4.35
C ASP A 100 -24.14 0.93 4.96
N SER A 101 -23.26 0.34 4.14
CA SER A 101 -21.95 -0.17 4.60
C SER A 101 -20.94 0.93 4.89
N VAL A 102 -21.14 2.15 4.39
CA VAL A 102 -20.19 3.27 4.51
C VAL A 102 -20.46 4.11 5.76
N GLU A 103 -21.71 4.25 6.20
CA GLU A 103 -22.07 5.07 7.35
C GLU A 103 -21.37 4.67 8.66
N PRO A 104 -21.28 3.37 9.03
CA PRO A 104 -20.54 2.96 10.21
C PRO A 104 -19.05 3.30 10.12
N LEU A 105 -18.46 3.25 8.91
CA LEU A 105 -17.05 3.59 8.69
C LEU A 105 -16.79 5.09 8.71
N LEU A 106 -17.75 5.93 8.30
CA LEU A 106 -17.62 7.38 8.41
C LEU A 106 -17.42 7.82 9.86
N LYS A 107 -18.06 7.13 10.82
CA LYS A 107 -17.81 7.34 12.25
C LYS A 107 -16.40 6.92 12.71
N LYS A 108 -15.67 6.18 11.88
CA LYS A 108 -14.30 5.70 12.12
C LYS A 108 -13.27 6.44 11.25
N VAL A 109 -13.62 7.61 10.72
CA VAL A 109 -12.67 8.53 10.09
C VAL A 109 -11.87 9.26 11.17
N GLY A 110 -10.58 9.49 10.88
CA GLY A 110 -9.66 10.22 11.73
C GLY A 110 -8.29 9.56 11.81
N TYR A 111 -7.53 9.92 12.85
CA TYR A 111 -6.17 9.44 13.06
C TYR A 111 -6.13 8.27 14.03
N TYR A 112 -5.23 7.34 13.75
CA TYR A 112 -5.01 6.14 14.53
C TYR A 112 -3.52 5.88 14.73
N HIS A 113 -3.13 5.39 15.91
CA HIS A 113 -1.88 4.64 16.04
C HIS A 113 -2.15 3.16 15.78
N ASN A 114 -1.36 2.53 14.91
CA ASN A 114 -1.42 1.08 14.69
C ASN A 114 -0.25 0.39 15.38
N TYR A 115 -0.54 -0.72 16.05
CA TYR A 115 0.39 -1.48 16.86
C TYR A 115 0.44 -2.94 16.44
N PHE A 116 1.63 -3.49 16.23
CA PHE A 116 1.87 -4.91 16.03
C PHE A 116 3.34 -5.27 16.30
N MET A 117 3.63 -6.57 16.39
CA MET A 117 5.00 -7.09 16.58
C MET A 117 5.55 -7.65 15.25
N PRO A 118 6.33 -6.87 14.48
CA PRO A 118 6.83 -7.31 13.18
C PRO A 118 7.88 -8.43 13.32
N LEU A 119 7.78 -9.45 12.45
CA LEU A 119 8.72 -10.58 12.44
C LEU A 119 10.18 -10.15 12.20
N GLU A 120 10.40 -9.09 11.41
CA GLU A 120 11.74 -8.59 11.11
C GLU A 120 12.44 -7.91 12.30
N TYR A 121 11.70 -7.58 13.37
CA TYR A 121 12.23 -6.97 14.58
C TYR A 121 11.73 -7.70 15.83
N PRO A 122 12.25 -8.92 16.11
CA PRO A 122 11.86 -9.69 17.28
C PRO A 122 12.08 -8.92 18.59
N GLY A 123 11.11 -8.97 19.51
CA GLY A 123 11.14 -8.26 20.80
C GLY A 123 10.82 -6.76 20.72
N TYR A 124 10.32 -6.30 19.56
CA TYR A 124 9.88 -4.93 19.37
C TYR A 124 8.41 -4.84 18.96
N ILE A 125 7.78 -3.75 19.39
CA ILE A 125 6.45 -3.31 18.99
C ILE A 125 6.63 -2.15 18.01
N LEU A 126 6.05 -2.25 16.84
CA LEU A 126 5.95 -1.13 15.91
C LEU A 126 4.74 -0.28 16.26
N ARG A 127 4.94 1.03 16.40
CA ARG A 127 3.85 2.02 16.38
C ARG A 127 3.92 2.86 15.12
N GLY A 128 2.94 2.72 14.23
CA GLY A 128 2.75 3.59 13.08
C GLY A 128 1.65 4.62 13.29
N LEU A 129 1.43 5.48 12.30
CA LEU A 129 0.36 6.47 12.27
C LEU A 129 -0.46 6.29 10.99
N CYS A 130 -1.74 5.96 11.17
CA CYS A 130 -2.70 5.77 10.11
C CYS A 130 -3.71 6.91 10.12
N HIS A 131 -3.89 7.58 8.98
CA HIS A 131 -4.95 8.56 8.77
C HIS A 131 -6.00 7.94 7.86
N VAL A 132 -7.21 7.78 8.37
CA VAL A 132 -8.38 7.23 7.67
C VAL A 132 -9.28 8.39 7.29
N TYR A 133 -9.67 8.49 6.01
CA TYR A 133 -10.46 9.60 5.49
C TYR A 133 -11.36 9.17 4.33
N GLU A 134 -12.40 9.95 4.07
CA GLU A 134 -13.30 9.75 2.94
C GLU A 134 -12.73 10.41 1.68
N GLN A 135 -12.81 9.69 0.55
CA GLN A 135 -12.42 10.19 -0.76
C GLN A 135 -13.28 9.54 -1.86
N ASN A 136 -14.09 10.34 -2.55
CA ASN A 136 -14.93 9.92 -3.69
C ASN A 136 -15.92 8.78 -3.37
N GLY A 137 -16.49 8.77 -2.17
CA GLY A 137 -17.39 7.73 -1.67
C GLY A 137 -16.69 6.50 -1.08
N PHE A 138 -15.36 6.51 -1.00
CA PHE A 138 -14.55 5.43 -0.44
C PHE A 138 -13.90 5.86 0.86
N ILE A 139 -13.79 4.95 1.83
CA ILE A 139 -12.97 5.18 3.02
C ILE A 139 -11.59 4.63 2.73
N VAL A 140 -10.59 5.50 2.74
CA VAL A 140 -9.20 5.19 2.39
C VAL A 140 -8.28 5.55 3.54
N SER A 141 -7.07 5.02 3.52
CA SER A 141 -6.06 5.37 4.52
C SER A 141 -4.69 5.69 3.94
N ARG A 142 -3.94 6.46 4.72
CA ARG A 142 -2.49 6.58 4.59
C ARG A 142 -1.84 6.19 5.91
N ASN A 143 -1.02 5.16 5.87
CA ASN A 143 -0.30 4.68 7.03
C ASN A 143 1.20 4.97 6.88
N LEU A 144 1.84 5.34 7.98
CA LEU A 144 3.25 5.68 8.06
C LEU A 144 3.91 4.93 9.21
N GLU A 145 4.97 4.20 8.88
CA GLU A 145 5.79 3.46 9.83
C GLU A 145 7.21 4.00 9.81
N ARG A 146 7.85 4.09 10.97
CA ARG A 146 9.24 4.57 11.10
C ARG A 146 10.12 3.45 11.64
N TYR A 147 11.26 3.26 10.98
CA TYR A 147 12.27 2.28 11.33
C TYR A 147 13.63 3.00 11.44
N PRO A 148 13.87 3.80 12.48
CA PRO A 148 15.05 4.66 12.54
C PRO A 148 16.37 3.88 12.61
N ARG A 149 16.31 2.62 13.08
CA ARG A 149 17.46 1.71 13.19
C ARG A 149 17.72 0.91 11.92
N ASP A 150 16.83 0.97 10.92
CA ASP A 150 17.03 0.30 9.64
C ASP A 150 17.91 1.17 8.73
N PRO A 151 19.11 0.69 8.34
CA PRO A 151 20.03 1.46 7.51
C PRO A 151 19.57 1.61 6.05
N ARG A 152 18.55 0.86 5.61
CA ARG A 152 18.05 0.80 4.23
C ARG A 152 16.71 1.52 4.08
N VAL A 153 15.81 1.39 5.04
CA VAL A 153 14.44 1.94 4.96
C VAL A 153 14.06 2.62 6.27
N ARG A 154 14.13 3.96 6.31
CA ARG A 154 13.78 4.72 7.53
C ARG A 154 12.29 4.94 7.73
N VAL A 155 11.53 4.98 6.64
CA VAL A 155 10.09 5.26 6.64
C VAL A 155 9.42 4.37 5.60
N LYS A 156 8.33 3.71 5.98
CA LYS A 156 7.43 3.04 5.04
C LYS A 156 6.10 3.77 5.02
N LYS A 157 5.46 3.76 3.86
CA LYS A 157 4.15 4.37 3.64
C LYS A 157 3.25 3.36 2.98
N TYR A 158 2.01 3.28 3.41
CA TYR A 158 1.01 2.39 2.84
C TYR A 158 -0.23 3.21 2.47
N ASN A 159 -0.83 2.83 1.36
CA ASN A 159 -2.16 3.30 1.00
C ASN A 159 -3.12 2.15 1.24
N GLY A 160 -4.26 2.44 1.87
CA GLY A 160 -5.26 1.43 2.13
C GLY A 160 -6.67 1.84 1.75
N ILE A 161 -7.54 0.84 1.73
CA ILE A 161 -8.98 0.99 1.56
C ILE A 161 -9.67 0.21 2.69
N PHE A 162 -10.69 0.84 3.26
CA PHE A 162 -11.52 0.29 4.32
C PHE A 162 -12.86 -0.12 3.73
N VAL A 163 -13.31 -1.30 4.16
CA VAL A 163 -14.57 -1.91 3.77
C VAL A 163 -15.25 -2.43 5.01
N HIS A 164 -16.58 -2.35 5.06
CA HIS A 164 -17.38 -2.88 6.16
C HIS A 164 -18.13 -4.12 5.69
N THR A 165 -18.04 -5.23 6.44
CA THR A 165 -18.77 -6.47 6.13
C THR A 165 -20.12 -6.57 6.85
N GLY A 166 -20.55 -5.51 7.54
CA GLY A 166 -21.74 -5.47 8.40
C GLY A 166 -21.41 -5.62 9.88
N ASP A 167 -20.32 -6.31 10.21
CA ASP A 167 -19.90 -6.59 11.60
C ASP A 167 -18.38 -6.43 11.83
N LYS A 168 -17.58 -6.40 10.75
CA LYS A 168 -16.13 -6.22 10.83
C LYS A 168 -15.67 -5.12 9.87
N ILE A 169 -14.57 -4.50 10.24
CA ILE A 169 -13.84 -3.58 9.37
C ILE A 169 -12.73 -4.38 8.69
N VAL A 170 -12.72 -4.36 7.37
CA VAL A 170 -11.68 -4.97 6.54
C VAL A 170 -10.84 -3.86 5.95
N MET A 171 -9.54 -3.87 6.20
CA MET A 171 -8.59 -2.92 5.68
C MET A 171 -7.60 -3.64 4.78
N PHE A 172 -7.52 -3.23 3.51
CA PHE A 172 -6.48 -3.66 2.60
C PHE A 172 -5.43 -2.57 2.49
N GLU A 173 -4.17 -2.87 2.77
CA GLU A 173 -3.06 -1.93 2.69
C GLU A 173 -1.99 -2.43 1.73
N ARG A 174 -1.43 -1.50 0.95
CA ARG A 174 -0.30 -1.77 0.06
C ARG A 174 0.78 -0.74 0.27
N GLU A 175 2.02 -1.19 0.36
CA GLU A 175 3.17 -0.30 0.42
C GLU A 175 3.20 0.60 -0.83
N SER A 176 3.35 1.91 -0.60
CA SER A 176 3.38 2.94 -1.63
C SER A 176 4.72 2.99 -2.38
N THR A 177 5.78 2.50 -1.74
CA THR A 177 7.16 2.45 -2.25
C THR A 177 7.47 1.11 -2.90
N ILE A 178 8.69 0.96 -3.43
CA ILE A 178 9.21 -0.18 -4.22
C ILE A 178 8.94 -1.59 -3.61
N GLY A 179 8.65 -1.68 -2.31
CA GLY A 179 8.26 -2.92 -1.69
C GLY A 179 6.85 -3.37 -2.05
N ARG A 180 6.69 -4.66 -2.31
CA ARG A 180 5.40 -5.27 -2.66
C ARG A 180 4.67 -5.80 -1.43
N ALA A 181 4.89 -5.20 -0.25
CA ALA A 181 4.17 -5.61 0.94
C ALA A 181 2.69 -5.28 0.76
N LEU A 182 1.86 -6.29 1.01
CA LEU A 182 0.41 -6.21 0.97
C LEU A 182 -0.10 -6.83 2.25
N TRP A 183 -1.00 -6.12 2.91
CA TRP A 183 -1.62 -6.50 4.17
C TRP A 183 -3.13 -6.50 4.01
N LEU A 184 -3.77 -7.50 4.60
CA LEU A 184 -5.20 -7.61 4.79
C LEU A 184 -5.46 -7.69 6.29
N SER A 185 -6.10 -6.67 6.83
CA SER A 185 -6.45 -6.57 8.25
C SER A 185 -7.96 -6.72 8.43
N ILE A 186 -8.37 -7.56 9.37
CA ILE A 186 -9.77 -7.71 9.79
C ILE A 186 -9.85 -7.27 11.24
N LEU A 187 -10.63 -6.22 11.51
CA LEU A 187 -10.70 -5.52 12.79
C LEU A 187 -12.11 -5.61 13.38
N TYR A 188 -12.16 -5.74 14.70
CA TYR A 188 -13.38 -5.64 15.49
C TYR A 188 -13.69 -4.15 15.72
N PRO A 189 -14.84 -3.63 15.26
CA PRO A 189 -15.27 -2.29 15.60
C PRO A 189 -15.57 -2.19 17.09
N TYR A 190 -15.18 -1.09 17.72
CA TYR A 190 -15.62 -0.75 19.07
C TYR A 190 -17.02 -0.12 19.05
N GLU A 191 -17.81 -0.42 20.08
CA GLU A 191 -19.08 0.24 20.40
C GLU A 191 -18.84 1.60 21.09
N GLU A 192 -19.83 2.50 21.10
CA GLU A 192 -19.67 3.88 21.60
C GLU A 192 -19.18 3.98 23.05
N ASP A 193 -19.43 2.96 23.87
CA ASP A 193 -19.05 2.89 25.30
C ASP A 193 -17.70 2.19 25.57
N GLN A 194 -16.95 1.82 24.53
CA GLN A 194 -15.72 1.05 24.66
C GLN A 194 -14.45 1.90 24.44
N PRO A 195 -13.28 1.45 24.95
CA PRO A 195 -11.99 1.99 24.53
C PRO A 195 -11.95 2.02 23.00
N GLN A 196 -11.50 3.14 22.42
CA GLN A 196 -11.55 3.37 20.98
C GLN A 196 -10.43 2.61 20.24
N LEU A 197 -10.30 1.33 20.56
CA LEU A 197 -9.36 0.36 20.03
C LEU A 197 -10.09 -0.53 19.01
N LEU A 198 -9.45 -0.76 17.88
CA LEU A 198 -9.89 -1.70 16.86
C LEU A 198 -8.89 -2.86 16.84
N PRO A 199 -9.04 -3.86 17.73
CA PRO A 199 -8.20 -5.05 17.72
C PRO A 199 -8.54 -5.92 16.51
N GLY A 200 -7.60 -6.72 16.04
CA GLY A 200 -7.83 -7.61 14.92
C GLY A 200 -6.64 -8.46 14.56
N LEU A 201 -6.72 -9.06 13.37
CA LEU A 201 -5.65 -9.81 12.74
C LEU A 201 -5.24 -9.12 11.45
N THR A 202 -3.95 -9.12 11.16
CA THR A 202 -3.42 -8.71 9.86
C THR A 202 -2.61 -9.84 9.25
N VAL A 203 -2.86 -10.15 7.99
CA VAL A 203 -2.12 -11.15 7.21
C VAL A 203 -1.54 -10.50 5.97
N GLY A 204 -0.29 -10.81 5.66
CA GLY A 204 0.37 -10.17 4.53
C GLY A 204 1.68 -10.80 4.15
N VAL A 205 2.25 -10.25 3.09
CA VAL A 205 3.54 -10.69 2.55
C VAL A 205 4.63 -9.74 3.03
N THR A 206 5.56 -10.27 3.81
CA THR A 206 6.70 -9.52 4.33
C THR A 206 7.72 -9.21 3.23
N ARG A 207 8.62 -8.26 3.51
CA ARG A 207 9.72 -7.90 2.59
C ARG A 207 11.00 -8.71 2.78
N SER A 208 11.07 -9.58 3.79
CA SER A 208 12.25 -10.40 4.07
C SER A 208 12.67 -11.18 2.82
N SER A 209 13.93 -11.61 2.74
CA SER A 209 14.46 -12.37 1.59
C SER A 209 13.63 -13.61 1.24
N GLY A 210 12.84 -14.12 2.18
CA GLY A 210 11.91 -15.23 1.99
C GLY A 210 10.50 -14.85 1.51
N ARG A 211 10.11 -13.56 1.54
CA ARG A 211 8.72 -13.08 1.30
C ARG A 211 7.69 -13.95 2.03
N GLU A 212 7.93 -14.15 3.31
CA GLU A 212 7.10 -15.01 4.12
C GLU A 212 5.70 -14.39 4.24
N ILE A 213 4.70 -15.26 4.22
CA ILE A 213 3.34 -14.91 4.62
C ILE A 213 3.35 -14.88 6.15
N ALA A 214 3.05 -13.73 6.72
CA ALA A 214 2.97 -13.56 8.17
C ALA A 214 1.56 -13.14 8.57
N CYS A 215 1.15 -13.56 9.76
CA CYS A 215 -0.07 -13.14 10.41
C CYS A 215 0.28 -12.57 11.79
N TYR A 216 -0.25 -11.39 12.12
CA TYR A 216 -0.03 -10.74 13.41
C TYR A 216 -1.36 -10.35 14.06
N ARG A 217 -1.36 -10.27 15.38
CA ARG A 217 -2.37 -9.47 16.09
C ARG A 217 -2.04 -8.00 15.89
N VAL A 218 -3.06 -7.19 15.64
CA VAL A 218 -2.94 -5.76 15.40
C VAL A 218 -3.98 -5.01 16.21
N VAL A 219 -3.63 -3.81 16.67
CA VAL A 219 -4.57 -2.87 17.30
C VAL A 219 -4.45 -1.52 16.62
N LEU A 220 -5.57 -0.92 16.24
CA LEU A 220 -5.65 0.50 15.86
C LEU A 220 -6.29 1.28 17.00
N GLU A 221 -5.54 2.18 17.62
CA GLU A 221 -6.00 3.10 18.67
C GLU A 221 -6.44 4.42 18.04
N TYR A 222 -7.68 4.82 18.24
CA TYR A 222 -8.20 6.08 17.72
C TYR A 222 -7.66 7.28 18.51
N LEU A 223 -7.19 8.28 17.79
CA LEU A 223 -6.64 9.52 18.34
C LEU A 223 -7.58 10.73 18.15
N GLY A 224 -8.66 10.57 17.37
CA GLY A 224 -9.56 11.66 16.98
C GLY A 224 -9.28 12.23 15.59
N ASN A 225 -10.04 13.26 15.23
CA ASN A 225 -9.93 13.95 13.93
C ASN A 225 -8.97 15.16 13.96
N ASP A 226 -8.81 15.78 15.13
CA ASP A 226 -7.95 16.94 15.33
C ASP A 226 -6.87 16.59 16.36
N ILE A 227 -5.64 16.39 15.88
CA ILE A 227 -4.51 15.94 16.69
C ILE A 227 -3.29 16.82 16.44
N ASP A 228 -2.37 16.89 17.41
CA ASP A 228 -1.01 17.37 17.11
C ASP A 228 -0.27 16.31 16.28
N LEU A 229 -0.33 16.49 14.96
CA LEU A 229 0.31 15.59 14.00
C LEU A 229 1.82 15.46 14.24
N ARG A 230 2.51 16.53 14.69
CA ARG A 230 3.95 16.46 14.94
C ARG A 230 4.24 15.59 16.16
N GLN A 231 3.45 15.73 17.22
CA GLN A 231 3.56 14.88 18.40
C GLN A 231 3.26 13.43 18.06
N ALA A 232 2.16 13.16 17.34
CA ALA A 232 1.78 11.81 16.93
C ALA A 232 2.86 11.13 16.07
N MET A 233 3.43 11.84 15.08
CA MET A 233 4.52 11.31 14.24
C MET A 233 5.84 11.09 15.00
N ARG A 234 6.14 11.93 16.00
CA ARG A 234 7.31 11.71 16.88
C ARG A 234 7.15 10.43 17.70
N GLY A 235 5.91 10.06 18.03
CA GLY A 235 5.59 8.80 18.67
C GLY A 235 5.77 7.57 17.77
N CYS A 236 5.82 7.71 16.44
CA CYS A 236 6.00 6.54 15.58
C CYS A 236 7.46 6.04 15.63
N ASP A 237 7.66 4.82 16.12
CA ASP A 237 8.97 4.17 16.29
C ASP A 237 8.81 2.66 16.57
N LEU A 238 9.94 1.97 16.74
CA LEU A 238 10.06 0.65 17.33
C LEU A 238 10.32 0.76 18.83
N TYR A 239 9.37 0.27 19.62
CA TYR A 239 9.41 0.20 21.07
C TYR A 239 9.85 -1.20 21.50
N ALA A 240 10.57 -1.32 22.61
CA ALA A 240 10.79 -2.66 23.18
C ALA A 240 9.44 -3.26 23.62
N GLU A 241 9.34 -4.59 23.66
CA GLU A 241 8.10 -5.28 24.04
C GLU A 241 7.55 -4.84 25.41
N GLU A 242 8.44 -4.54 26.35
CA GLU A 242 8.10 -4.10 27.71
C GLU A 242 8.16 -2.58 27.91
N ASP A 243 8.13 -1.79 26.84
CA ASP A 243 8.23 -0.34 26.94
C ASP A 243 6.97 0.30 27.52
N ASP A 244 7.12 0.99 28.66
CA ASP A 244 6.00 1.62 29.40
C ASP A 244 5.28 2.76 28.65
N ARG A 245 5.84 3.21 27.52
CA ARG A 245 5.17 4.19 26.65
C ARG A 245 4.02 3.58 25.83
N ILE A 246 3.88 2.26 25.85
CA ILE A 246 2.80 1.51 25.20
C ILE A 246 1.87 0.98 26.29
N ASP A 247 0.58 1.29 26.16
CA ASP A 247 -0.45 0.84 27.09
C ASP A 247 -0.36 -0.69 27.30
N PRO A 248 -0.31 -1.17 28.56
CA PRO A 248 -0.26 -2.60 28.86
C PRO A 248 -1.38 -3.41 28.20
N GLU A 249 -2.56 -2.82 28.02
CA GLU A 249 -3.69 -3.47 27.34
C GLU A 249 -3.42 -3.64 25.84
N ILE A 250 -2.82 -2.64 25.20
CA ILE A 250 -2.37 -2.76 23.80
C ILE A 250 -1.30 -3.85 23.70
N ARG A 251 -0.29 -3.84 24.58
CA ARG A 251 0.77 -4.86 24.61
C ARG A 251 0.20 -6.27 24.69
N ARG A 252 -0.71 -6.51 25.64
CA ARG A 252 -1.41 -7.79 25.82
C ARG A 252 -2.17 -8.24 24.56
N ARG A 253 -2.82 -7.31 23.86
CA ARG A 253 -3.63 -7.60 22.68
C ARG A 253 -2.79 -7.92 21.43
N ILE A 254 -1.59 -7.35 21.32
CA ILE A 254 -0.72 -7.54 20.13
C ILE A 254 0.32 -8.65 20.27
N THR A 255 0.53 -9.21 21.46
CA THR A 255 1.45 -10.36 21.64
C THR A 255 1.04 -11.51 20.73
N CYS A 256 1.99 -12.06 19.97
CA CYS A 256 1.74 -13.10 18.97
C CYS A 256 2.07 -14.51 19.51
N ASP A 257 1.34 -14.95 20.53
CA ASP A 257 1.42 -16.27 21.14
C ASP A 257 0.12 -17.08 20.95
N ILE A 258 0.24 -18.39 20.75
CA ILE A 258 -0.89 -19.33 20.79
C ILE A 258 -0.80 -20.10 22.10
N GLN A 259 -1.77 -19.90 22.97
CA GLN A 259 -1.84 -20.62 24.24
C GLN A 259 -2.16 -22.10 24.00
N PRO A 260 -1.75 -23.03 24.89
CA PRO A 260 -1.96 -24.47 24.68
C PRO A 260 -3.43 -24.90 24.48
N HIS A 261 -4.39 -24.08 24.93
CA HIS A 261 -5.82 -24.32 24.79
C HIS A 261 -6.46 -23.65 23.56
N GLU A 262 -5.71 -22.79 22.85
CA GLU A 262 -6.19 -22.12 21.65
C GLU A 262 -6.03 -23.04 20.43
N LEU A 263 -7.15 -23.31 19.73
CA LEU A 263 -7.15 -24.14 18.52
C LEU A 263 -6.84 -23.34 17.24
N ALA A 264 -6.81 -22.02 17.33
CA ALA A 264 -6.58 -21.11 16.22
C ALA A 264 -5.87 -19.83 16.70
N PHE A 265 -5.19 -19.15 15.78
CA PHE A 265 -4.64 -17.82 16.04
C PHE A 265 -5.75 -16.77 15.97
N LEU A 266 -6.25 -16.33 17.13
CA LEU A 266 -7.40 -15.43 17.27
C LEU A 266 -6.97 -14.03 17.69
N ALA A 267 -7.70 -13.00 17.26
CA ALA A 267 -7.55 -11.66 17.81
C ALA A 267 -7.92 -11.64 19.31
N ARG A 268 -7.33 -10.70 20.06
CA ARG A 268 -7.67 -10.43 21.46
C ARG A 268 -8.50 -9.16 21.52
N VAL A 269 -9.79 -9.31 21.82
CA VAL A 269 -10.79 -8.22 21.86
C VAL A 269 -11.00 -7.74 23.29
#